data_AF-A0A355A4X6-F1
#
_entry.id   AF-A0A355A4X6-F1
#
_cell.length_a   1.000
_cell.length_b   1.000
_cell.length_c   1.000
_cell.angle_alpha   90.00
_cell.angle_beta   90.00
_cell.angle_gamma   90.00
#
_symmetry.space_group_name_H-M   'P 1'
#
loop_
_entity.id
_entity.type
_entity.pdbx_description
1 polymer ?
#
loop_
_entity_poly.entity_id
_entity_poly.type
_entity_poly.pdbx_seq_one_letter_code
_entity_poly.pdbx_strand_id
1 'polypeptide(L)'
;MQKISRFIIEHPKTFLAINLLITLVFLFFTFDLKIDDDILNYLPSDDPTISTFNRLGDTFNGNNIGIVIIKAENIFTNEALNHIDRL
;
A
#
# COMPACT_ATOMS: atom_id res chain seq x y z
N MET A 1 -3.27 -34.93 -19.08
CA MET A 1 -1.87 -34.66 -18.66
C MET A 1 -0.84 -35.06 -19.71
N GLN A 2 -0.91 -36.24 -20.33
CA GLN A 2 0.12 -36.71 -21.29
C GLN A 2 0.34 -35.81 -22.52
N LYS A 3 -0.70 -35.16 -23.05
CA LYS A 3 -0.58 -34.27 -24.23
C LYS A 3 0.14 -32.96 -23.92
N ILE A 4 -0.08 -32.39 -22.73
CA ILE A 4 0.57 -31.15 -22.27
C ILE A 4 2.04 -31.42 -21.97
N SER A 5 2.34 -32.52 -21.26
CA SER A 5 3.73 -32.92 -21.00
C SER A 5 4.50 -33.20 -22.28
N ARG A 6 3.86 -33.83 -23.28
CA ARG A 6 4.49 -34.09 -24.58
C ARG A 6 4.83 -32.79 -25.32
N PHE A 7 3.91 -31.82 -25.34
CA PHE A 7 4.15 -30.50 -25.92
C PHE A 7 5.30 -29.73 -25.26
N ILE A 8 5.42 -29.81 -23.92
CA ILE A 8 6.51 -29.18 -23.17
C ILE A 8 7.87 -29.80 -23.53
N ILE A 9 7.91 -31.13 -23.73
CA ILE A 9 9.13 -31.87 -24.08
C ILE A 9 9.52 -31.67 -25.55
N GLU A 10 8.53 -31.60 -26.45
CA GLU A 10 8.77 -31.41 -27.90
C GLU A 10 9.19 -29.97 -28.24
N HIS A 11 8.72 -28.97 -27.48
CA HIS A 11 9.02 -27.55 -27.73
C HIS A 11 9.43 -26.76 -26.47
N PRO A 12 10.56 -27.11 -25.81
CA PRO A 12 10.96 -26.52 -24.54
C PRO A 12 11.28 -25.02 -24.64
N LYS A 13 11.90 -24.57 -25.75
CA LYS A 13 12.23 -23.15 -25.96
C LYS A 13 10.97 -22.28 -26.10
N THR A 14 9.96 -22.76 -26.81
CA THR A 14 8.68 -22.07 -26.99
C THR A 14 7.92 -21.98 -25.67
N PHE A 15 7.89 -23.07 -24.91
CA PHE A 15 7.29 -23.08 -23.58
C PHE A 15 7.98 -22.09 -22.63
N LEU A 16 9.32 -22.09 -22.61
CA LEU A 16 10.09 -21.16 -21.79
C LEU A 16 9.85 -19.70 -22.20
N ALA A 17 9.81 -19.41 -23.50
CA ALA A 17 9.54 -18.06 -24.00
C ALA A 17 8.14 -17.57 -23.61
N ILE A 18 7.12 -18.42 -23.74
CA ILE A 18 5.75 -18.09 -23.33
C ILE A 18 5.67 -17.85 -21.82
N ASN A 19 6.29 -18.72 -21.02
CA ASN A 19 6.29 -18.58 -19.57
C ASN A 19 7.01 -17.30 -19.12
N LEU A 20 8.16 -16.99 -19.76
CA LEU A 20 8.89 -15.76 -19.52
C LEU A 20 8.07 -14.53 -19.90
N LEU A 21 7.39 -14.54 -21.05
CA LEU A 21 6.51 -13.47 -21.48
C LEU A 21 5.38 -13.22 -20.47
N ILE A 22 4.70 -14.29 -20.04
CA ILE A 22 3.64 -14.21 -19.01
C ILE A 22 4.20 -13.63 -17.71
N THR A 23 5.39 -14.07 -17.29
CA THR A 23 6.04 -13.57 -16.08
C THR A 23 6.37 -12.08 -16.19
N LEU A 24 6.89 -11.63 -17.33
CA LEU A 24 7.18 -10.21 -17.57
C LEU A 24 5.91 -9.36 -17.60
N VAL A 25 4.82 -9.88 -18.15
CA VAL A 25 3.52 -9.20 -18.13
C VAL A 25 3.03 -9.00 -16.69
N PHE A 26 3.09 -10.03 -15.84
CA PHE A 26 2.74 -9.87 -14.43
C PHE A 26 3.69 -8.93 -13.68
N LEU A 27 4.99 -8.98 -13.97
CA LEU A 27 5.96 -8.07 -13.38
C LEU A 27 5.68 -6.61 -13.74
N PHE A 28 5.21 -6.34 -14.96
CA PHE A 28 4.83 -4.99 -15.38
C PHE A 28 3.69 -4.42 -14.54
N PHE A 29 2.69 -5.23 -14.18
CA PHE A 29 1.58 -4.79 -13.33
C PHE A 29 2.01 -4.49 -11.88
N THR A 30 3.11 -5.06 -11.40
CA THR A 30 3.65 -4.77 -10.06
C THR A 30 4.06 -3.31 -9.89
N PHE A 31 4.43 -2.61 -10.97
CA PHE A 31 4.79 -1.18 -10.88
C PHE A 31 3.61 -0.26 -10.55
N ASP A 32 2.37 -0.70 -10.75
CA ASP A 32 1.16 0.04 -10.38
C ASP A 32 0.59 -0.41 -9.02
N LEU A 33 1.34 -1.22 -8.27
CA LEU A 33 0.92 -1.65 -6.94
C LEU A 33 0.91 -0.45 -5.98
N LYS A 34 -0.29 -0.06 -5.54
CA LYS A 34 -0.50 0.98 -4.53
C LYS A 34 -0.76 0.33 -3.18
N ILE A 35 -0.06 0.80 -2.16
CA ILE A 35 -0.33 0.45 -0.77
C ILE A 35 -1.44 1.38 -0.29
N ASP A 36 -2.53 0.80 0.22
CA ASP A 36 -3.57 1.53 0.93
C ASP A 36 -3.13 1.72 2.38
N ASP A 37 -2.97 2.96 2.83
CA ASP A 37 -2.53 3.32 4.17
C ASP A 37 -3.70 3.67 5.10
N ASP A 38 -4.94 3.70 4.57
CA ASP A 38 -6.12 3.98 5.37
C ASP A 38 -6.64 2.70 6.02
N ILE A 39 -6.45 2.63 7.35
CA ILE A 39 -6.89 1.48 8.15
C ILE A 39 -8.40 1.24 8.02
N LEU A 40 -9.19 2.29 7.75
CA LEU A 40 -10.64 2.19 7.63
C LEU A 40 -11.07 1.38 6.40
N ASN A 41 -10.24 1.33 5.35
CA ASN A 41 -10.52 0.54 4.13
C ASN A 41 -10.42 -0.97 4.37
N TYR A 42 -9.79 -1.41 5.46
CA TYR A 42 -9.75 -2.83 5.84
C TYR A 42 -10.97 -3.27 6.65
N LEU A 43 -11.83 -2.34 7.07
CA LEU A 43 -13.03 -2.65 7.85
C LEU A 43 -14.22 -2.97 6.92
N PRO A 44 -15.23 -3.71 7.41
CA PRO A 44 -16.42 -4.03 6.61
C PRO A 44 -17.09 -2.76 6.06
N SER A 45 -17.30 -2.71 4.75
CA SER A 45 -17.85 -1.53 4.08
C SER A 45 -19.31 -1.23 4.44
N ASP A 46 -20.01 -2.19 5.04
CA ASP A 46 -21.40 -2.10 5.48
C ASP A 46 -21.55 -1.71 6.98
N ASP A 47 -20.45 -1.41 7.68
CA ASP A 47 -20.50 -1.00 9.07
C ASP A 47 -21.07 0.44 9.23
N PRO A 48 -22.21 0.62 9.92
CA PRO A 48 -22.83 1.94 10.11
C PRO A 48 -21.94 2.92 10.90
N THR A 49 -20.98 2.40 11.67
CA THR A 49 -19.99 3.19 12.42
C THR A 49 -19.02 3.90 11.48
N ILE A 50 -18.56 3.22 10.42
CA ILE A 50 -17.63 3.78 9.43
C ILE A 50 -18.30 4.89 8.61
N SER A 51 -19.56 4.66 8.21
CA SER A 51 -20.36 5.69 7.53
C SER A 51 -20.54 6.96 8.39
N THR A 52 -20.80 6.78 9.69
CA THR A 52 -20.92 7.89 10.63
C THR A 52 -19.57 8.60 10.82
N PHE A 53 -18.49 7.85 10.96
CA PHE A 53 -17.13 8.40 11.09
C PHE A 53 -16.78 9.26 9.88
N ASN A 54 -16.88 8.73 8.67
CA ASN A 54 -16.58 9.46 7.42
C ASN A 54 -17.42 10.74 7.29
N ARG A 55 -18.72 10.65 7.60
CA ARG A 55 -19.62 11.81 7.56
C ARG A 55 -19.23 12.91 8.55
N LEU A 56 -18.78 12.55 9.75
CA LEU A 56 -18.27 13.52 10.73
C LEU A 56 -16.97 14.16 10.23
N GLY A 57 -16.08 13.38 9.62
CA GLY A 57 -14.85 13.88 9.02
C GLY A 57 -15.05 14.89 7.91
N ASP A 58 -15.95 14.58 6.98
CA ASP A 58 -16.29 15.47 5.87
C ASP A 58 -16.95 16.77 6.37
N THR A 59 -17.77 16.67 7.42
CA THR A 59 -18.52 17.83 7.96
C THR A 59 -17.63 18.76 8.78
N PHE A 60 -16.73 18.20 9.59
CA PHE A 60 -15.89 18.95 10.53
C PHE A 60 -14.42 19.07 10.08
N ASN A 61 -14.09 18.55 8.90
CA ASN A 61 -12.80 18.65 8.24
C ASN A 61 -11.61 18.11 9.06
N GLY A 62 -11.85 17.10 9.93
CA GLY A 62 -10.93 16.75 11.01
C GLY A 62 -11.00 15.30 11.49
N ASN A 63 -10.95 14.33 10.57
CA ASN A 63 -10.88 12.90 10.96
C ASN A 63 -9.46 12.34 11.08
N ASN A 64 -8.48 12.95 10.43
CA ASN A 64 -7.12 12.42 10.37
C ASN A 64 -6.23 13.22 11.31
N ILE A 65 -5.99 12.69 12.51
CA ILE A 65 -5.04 13.26 13.47
C ILE A 65 -3.67 12.62 13.24
N GLY A 66 -2.71 13.42 12.75
CA GLY A 66 -1.30 13.05 12.75
C GLY A 66 -0.66 13.39 14.10
N ILE A 67 0.02 12.45 14.73
CA ILE A 67 0.77 12.68 15.97
C ILE A 67 2.26 12.50 15.70
N VAL A 68 3.04 13.55 15.96
CA VAL A 68 4.52 13.49 15.93
C VAL A 68 5.04 13.51 17.36
N ILE A 69 5.81 12.49 17.73
CA ILE A 69 6.40 12.36 19.07
C ILE A 69 7.88 12.77 19.00
N ILE A 70 8.23 13.82 19.75
CA ILE A 70 9.59 14.35 19.79
C ILE A 70 10.14 14.17 21.21
N LYS A 71 11.32 13.57 21.31
CA LYS A 71 12.00 13.34 22.59
C LYS A 71 13.19 14.30 22.71
N ALA A 72 13.19 15.13 23.74
CA ALA A 72 14.31 15.97 24.12
C ALA A 72 14.47 15.96 25.64
N GLU A 73 15.69 16.18 26.15
CA GLU A 73 15.93 16.37 27.59
C GLU A 73 15.23 17.64 28.10
N ASN A 74 15.24 18.71 27.29
CA ASN A 74 14.44 19.91 27.51
C ASN A 74 13.91 20.44 26.17
N ILE A 75 12.58 20.45 26.02
CA ILE A 75 11.89 20.89 24.80
C ILE A 75 11.96 22.41 24.56
N PHE A 76 12.31 23.21 25.58
CA PHE A 76 12.38 24.66 25.48
C PHE A 76 13.78 25.18 25.09
N THR A 77 14.65 24.31 24.58
CA THR A 77 15.95 24.70 24.05
C THR A 77 15.83 25.19 22.61
N ASN A 78 16.69 26.14 22.22
CA ASN A 78 16.73 26.62 20.83
C ASN A 78 16.97 25.49 19.82
N GLU A 79 17.74 24.47 20.19
CA GLU A 79 17.98 23.30 19.34
C GLU A 79 16.69 22.49 19.10
N ALA A 80 15.96 22.14 20.18
CA ALA A 80 14.71 21.40 20.08
C ALA A 80 13.63 22.18 19.31
N LEU A 81 13.51 23.49 19.57
CA LEU A 81 12.54 24.33 18.88
C LEU A 81 12.85 24.51 17.39
N ASN A 82 14.13 24.69 17.02
CA ASN A 82 14.54 24.75 15.62
C ASN A 82 14.37 23.40 14.91
N HIS A 83 14.45 22.28 15.62
CA HIS A 83 14.15 20.97 15.06
C HIS A 83 12.66 20.83 14.76
N ILE A 84 11.78 21.28 15.66
CA ILE A 84 10.32 21.29 15.46
C ILE A 84 9.92 22.19 14.29
N ASP A 85 10.50 23.39 14.20
CA ASP A 85 10.18 24.38 13.14
C ASP A 85 10.52 23.89 11.71
N ARG A 86 11.46 22.94 11.60
CA ARG A 86 11.91 22.38 10.31
C ARG A 86 11.20 21.10 9.89
N LEU A 87 10.29 20.56 10.72
CA LEU A 87 9.45 19.41 10.39
C LEU A 87 8.26 19.84 9.52
#